data_AF-A0A8T1GUE9-F1
#
_entry.id   AF-A0A8T1GUE9-F1
#
_cell.length_a   1.000
_cell.length_b   1.000
_cell.length_c   1.000
_cell.angle_alpha   90.00
_cell.angle_beta   90.00
_cell.angle_gamma   90.00
#
_symmetry.space_group_name_H-M   'P 1'
#
loop_
_entity.id
_entity.type
_entity.pdbx_description
1 polymer ?
#
loop_
_entity_poly.entity_id
_entity_poly.type
_entity_poly.pdbx_seq_one_letter_code
_entity_poly.pdbx_strand_id
1 'polypeptide(L)'
;MQTDRDYLLSLQAVRANAAKVLDAAKAGSLHHFDYDASRMSAAADFVTGVIKRDFGPDRIGDIPPHGRWQHVDGGGGGRVDALLARWRGDGCEKVEVTRRLIDLFFVSVLLAAGAGDRWRFKEPGTGE
;
A
#
# COMPACT_ATOMS: atom_id res chain seq x y z
N MET A 1 -14.54 -8.17 30.63
CA MET A 1 -13.07 -8.05 30.56
C MET A 1 -12.69 -7.92 29.10
N GLN A 2 -11.90 -6.92 28.75
CA GLN A 2 -11.32 -6.82 27.41
C GLN A 2 -10.29 -7.94 27.28
N THR A 3 -10.43 -8.80 26.27
CA THR A 3 -9.48 -9.91 26.08
C THR A 3 -8.18 -9.38 25.49
N ASP A 4 -7.06 -10.10 25.67
CA ASP A 4 -5.77 -9.73 25.07
C ASP A 4 -5.88 -9.57 23.55
N ARG A 5 -6.71 -10.41 22.89
CA ARG A 5 -7.04 -10.28 21.47
C ARG A 5 -7.68 -8.93 21.16
N ASP A 6 -8.69 -8.52 21.93
CA ASP A 6 -9.42 -7.28 21.68
C ASP A 6 -8.53 -6.05 21.92
N TYR A 7 -7.57 -6.14 22.85
CA TYR A 7 -6.54 -5.11 22.99
C TYR A 7 -5.61 -5.08 21.77
N LEU A 8 -5.06 -6.22 21.35
CA LEU A 8 -4.13 -6.29 20.21
C LEU A 8 -4.72 -5.76 18.90
N LEU A 9 -6.04 -5.90 18.71
CA LEU A 9 -6.76 -5.38 17.54
C LEU A 9 -7.19 -3.90 17.67
N SER A 10 -6.83 -3.23 18.76
CA SER A 10 -7.22 -1.84 19.04
C SER A 10 -6.21 -0.80 18.51
N LEU A 11 -6.69 0.41 18.23
CA LEU A 11 -5.84 1.55 17.88
C LEU A 11 -4.87 1.93 19.01
N GLN A 12 -5.26 1.67 20.26
CA GLN A 12 -4.43 1.90 21.43
C GLN A 12 -3.21 0.99 21.42
N ALA A 13 -3.36 -0.29 21.09
CA ALA A 13 -2.23 -1.21 20.95
C ALA A 13 -1.30 -0.79 19.80
N VAL A 14 -1.85 -0.35 18.67
CA VAL A 14 -1.03 0.20 17.56
C VAL A 14 -0.22 1.40 18.03
N ARG A 15 -0.86 2.38 18.69
CA ARG A 15 -0.18 3.59 19.19
C ARG A 15 0.88 3.27 20.23
N ALA A 16 0.59 2.39 21.18
CA ALA A 16 1.53 2.00 22.23
C ALA A 16 2.75 1.28 21.67
N ASN A 17 2.58 0.39 20.68
CA ASN A 17 3.71 -0.33 20.09
C ASN A 17 4.52 0.55 19.12
N ALA A 18 3.87 1.42 18.34
CA ALA A 18 4.57 2.38 17.48
C ALA A 18 5.41 3.37 18.31
N ALA A 19 4.93 3.79 19.48
CA ALA A 19 5.68 4.67 20.38
C ALA A 19 7.03 4.06 20.82
N LYS A 20 7.07 2.76 21.11
CA LYS A 20 8.32 2.06 21.47
C LYS A 20 9.37 2.17 20.37
N VAL A 21 8.96 2.04 19.11
CA VAL A 21 9.86 2.19 17.95
C VAL A 21 10.33 3.63 17.80
N LEU A 22 9.43 4.60 17.97
CA LEU A 22 9.78 6.02 17.92
C LEU A 22 10.75 6.43 19.05
N ASP A 23 10.58 5.88 20.25
CA ASP A 23 11.47 6.16 21.39
C ASP A 23 12.87 5.59 21.14
N ALA A 24 12.96 4.37 20.59
CA ALA A 24 14.23 3.80 20.12
C ALA A 24 14.87 4.67 19.02
N ALA A 25 14.06 5.16 18.07
CA ALA A 25 14.52 6.06 17.01
C ALA A 25 15.11 7.36 17.56
N LYS A 26 14.42 8.00 18.51
CA LYS A 26 14.89 9.22 19.20
C LYS A 26 16.15 8.98 20.02
N ALA A 27 16.33 7.78 20.57
CA ALA A 27 17.52 7.39 21.30
C ALA A 27 18.71 7.02 20.40
N GLY A 28 18.53 7.02 19.07
CA GLY A 28 19.58 6.61 18.12
C GLY A 28 19.93 5.12 18.20
N SER A 29 19.00 4.27 18.66
CA SER A 29 19.24 2.84 18.88
C SER A 29 18.74 1.94 17.74
N LEU A 30 18.39 2.53 16.59
CA LEU A 30 17.99 1.78 15.40
C LEU A 30 19.22 1.30 14.62
N HIS A 31 19.09 0.14 13.97
CA HIS A 31 20.20 -0.48 13.24
C HIS A 31 20.36 -0.02 11.79
N HIS A 32 19.28 0.44 11.15
CA HIS A 32 19.23 0.60 9.70
C HIS A 32 18.96 2.03 9.21
N PHE A 33 18.43 2.90 10.08
CA PHE A 33 18.12 4.28 9.72
C PHE A 33 18.14 5.17 10.95
N ASP A 34 18.48 6.43 10.72
CA ASP A 34 18.46 7.48 11.74
C ASP A 34 17.14 8.25 11.69
N TYR A 35 16.72 8.75 12.86
CA TYR A 35 15.56 9.62 12.97
C TYR A 35 16.00 11.08 13.19
N ASP A 36 15.72 11.91 12.18
CA ASP A 36 15.92 13.36 12.26
C ASP A 36 14.57 14.07 12.40
N ALA A 37 14.24 14.47 13.64
CA ALA A 37 13.00 15.18 13.94
C ALA A 37 12.88 16.53 13.20
N SER A 38 14.01 17.17 12.87
CA SER A 38 14.01 18.47 12.18
C SER A 38 13.46 18.38 10.75
N ARG A 39 13.48 17.18 10.15
CA ARG A 39 13.01 16.93 8.78
C ARG A 39 11.51 16.70 8.67
N MET A 40 10.80 16.52 9.79
CA MET A 40 9.37 16.19 9.78
C MET A 40 8.54 17.26 9.04
N SER A 41 8.81 18.55 9.28
CA SER A 41 8.09 19.62 8.59
C SER A 41 8.31 19.56 7.08
N ALA A 42 9.57 19.44 6.65
CA ALA A 42 9.90 19.37 5.23
C ALA A 42 9.29 18.14 4.54
N ALA A 43 9.22 17.00 5.24
CA ALA A 43 8.56 15.80 4.74
C ALA A 43 7.04 16.02 4.58
N ALA A 44 6.39 16.66 5.55
CA ALA A 44 4.97 17.00 5.49
C ALA A 44 4.68 18.00 4.36
N ASP A 45 5.51 19.03 4.21
CA ASP A 45 5.39 20.02 3.13
C ASP A 45 5.56 19.38 1.76
N PHE A 46 6.52 18.47 1.61
CA PHE A 46 6.73 17.73 0.38
C PHE A 46 5.51 16.87 0.01
N VAL A 47 5.04 16.03 0.94
CA VAL A 47 3.90 15.13 0.70
C VAL A 47 2.63 15.94 0.40
N THR A 48 2.35 16.98 1.17
CA THR A 48 1.18 17.85 0.93
C THR A 48 1.31 18.62 -0.38
N GLY A 49 2.53 19.01 -0.77
CA GLY A 49 2.82 19.64 -2.06
C GLY A 49 2.50 18.72 -3.24
N VAL A 50 2.89 17.44 -3.16
CA VAL A 50 2.56 16.43 -4.19
C VAL A 50 1.05 16.24 -4.30
N ILE A 51 0.35 16.09 -3.16
CA ILE A 51 -1.11 15.95 -3.14
C ILE A 51 -1.78 17.18 -3.76
N LYS A 52 -1.37 18.39 -3.39
CA LYS A 52 -1.92 19.64 -3.92
C LYS A 52 -1.63 19.83 -5.41
N ARG A 53 -0.44 19.43 -5.88
CA ARG A 53 -0.07 19.49 -7.30
C ARG A 53 -1.00 18.63 -8.15
N ASP A 54 -1.31 17.42 -7.68
CA ASP A 54 -2.04 16.43 -8.48
C ASP A 54 -3.56 16.54 -8.33
N PHE A 55 -4.05 16.97 -7.16
CA PHE A 55 -5.46 16.95 -6.79
C PHE A 55 -5.97 18.25 -6.16
N GLY A 56 -5.10 19.23 -5.89
CA GLY A 56 -5.52 20.48 -5.26
C GLY A 56 -5.99 21.53 -6.27
N PRO A 57 -6.87 22.47 -5.84
CA PRO A 57 -7.54 22.54 -4.53
C PRO A 57 -8.89 21.81 -4.47
N ASP A 58 -9.53 21.55 -5.62
CA ASP A 58 -10.94 21.16 -5.76
C ASP A 58 -11.15 19.67 -6.05
N ARG A 59 -10.06 18.92 -6.31
CA ARG A 59 -10.08 17.51 -6.69
C ARG A 59 -9.54 16.56 -5.62
N ILE A 60 -9.44 17.03 -4.38
CA ILE A 60 -9.01 16.20 -3.24
C ILE A 60 -9.96 14.99 -3.05
N GLY A 61 -11.23 15.13 -3.41
CA GLY A 61 -12.20 14.02 -3.42
C GLY A 61 -11.95 12.96 -4.49
N ASP A 62 -11.14 13.27 -5.51
CA ASP A 62 -10.79 12.34 -6.59
C ASP A 62 -9.57 11.47 -6.25
N ILE A 63 -8.94 11.68 -5.09
CA ILE A 63 -7.81 10.86 -4.66
C ILE A 63 -8.27 9.41 -4.57
N PRO A 64 -7.69 8.49 -5.38
CA PRO A 64 -8.16 7.13 -5.40
C PRO A 64 -7.91 6.46 -4.05
N PRO A 65 -8.81 5.59 -3.58
CA PRO A 65 -8.62 4.89 -2.31
C PRO A 65 -7.33 4.07 -2.36
N HIS A 66 -6.50 4.19 -1.32
CA HIS A 66 -5.28 3.41 -1.25
C HIS A 66 -5.60 1.91 -1.23
N GLY A 67 -4.95 1.14 -2.09
CA GLY A 67 -5.15 -0.29 -2.16
C GLY A 67 -4.17 -1.00 -3.10
N ARG A 68 -4.33 -2.32 -3.19
CA ARG A 68 -3.51 -3.15 -4.10
C ARG A 68 -3.87 -2.97 -5.56
N TRP A 69 -5.05 -2.42 -5.85
CA TRP A 69 -5.47 -2.14 -7.21
C TRP A 69 -4.45 -1.26 -7.94
N GLN A 70 -4.07 -0.13 -7.34
CA GLN A 70 -3.11 0.81 -7.92
C GLN A 70 -1.69 0.25 -7.98
N HIS A 71 -1.35 -0.74 -7.14
CA HIS A 71 -0.06 -1.42 -7.21
C HIS A 71 0.02 -2.35 -8.43
N VAL A 72 -1.09 -3.00 -8.79
CA VAL A 72 -1.15 -3.84 -9.99
C VAL A 72 -1.16 -2.96 -11.25
N ASP A 73 -1.87 -1.83 -11.22
CA ASP A 73 -1.99 -0.89 -12.33
C ASP A 73 -0.79 0.06 -12.51
N GLY A 74 0.35 -0.20 -11.86
CA GLY A 74 1.59 0.54 -12.09
C GLY A 74 2.09 0.42 -13.56
N GLY A 75 2.85 1.41 -14.04
CA GLY A 75 3.52 1.36 -15.36
C GLY A 75 2.70 1.86 -16.56
N GLY A 76 1.46 2.33 -16.36
CA GLY A 76 0.61 2.82 -17.47
C GLY A 76 -0.89 2.61 -17.28
N GLY A 77 -1.30 1.97 -16.17
CA GLY A 77 -2.70 1.74 -15.84
C GLY A 77 -3.35 0.60 -16.64
N GLY A 78 -4.56 0.23 -16.22
CA GLY A 78 -5.46 -0.62 -17.02
C GLY A 78 -5.14 -2.10 -17.06
N ARG A 79 -4.21 -2.61 -16.22
CA ARG A 79 -3.91 -4.05 -16.16
C ARG A 79 -5.07 -4.82 -15.54
N VAL A 80 -5.63 -4.31 -14.44
CA VAL A 80 -6.79 -4.94 -13.81
C VAL A 80 -8.01 -4.84 -14.73
N ASP A 81 -8.22 -3.69 -15.37
CA ASP A 81 -9.33 -3.51 -16.31
C ASP A 81 -9.23 -4.43 -17.53
N ALA A 82 -8.02 -4.65 -18.07
CA ALA A 82 -7.80 -5.61 -19.16
C ALA A 82 -8.13 -7.04 -18.73
N LEU A 83 -7.75 -7.45 -17.52
CA LEU A 83 -8.14 -8.76 -16.95
C LEU A 83 -9.65 -8.88 -16.81
N LEU A 84 -10.32 -7.84 -16.30
CA LEU A 84 -11.77 -7.81 -16.15
C LEU A 84 -12.49 -7.90 -17.50
N ALA A 85 -12.04 -7.13 -18.49
CA ALA A 85 -12.61 -7.15 -19.83
C ALA A 85 -12.48 -8.54 -20.45
N ARG A 86 -11.31 -9.16 -20.33
CA ARG A 86 -11.06 -10.53 -20.81
C ARG A 86 -11.96 -11.54 -20.12
N TRP A 87 -11.99 -11.58 -18.79
CA TRP A 87 -12.81 -12.57 -18.06
C TRP A 87 -14.30 -12.43 -18.37
N ARG A 88 -14.80 -11.19 -18.48
CA ARG A 88 -16.20 -10.94 -18.88
C ARG A 88 -16.46 -11.38 -20.32
N GLY A 89 -15.54 -11.12 -21.23
CA GLY A 89 -15.61 -11.58 -22.62
C GLY A 89 -15.64 -13.11 -22.75
N ASP A 90 -14.93 -13.80 -21.85
CA ASP A 90 -14.92 -15.27 -21.75
C ASP A 90 -16.20 -15.84 -21.09
N GLY A 91 -17.20 -15.00 -20.79
CA GLY A 91 -18.46 -15.42 -20.17
C GLY A 91 -18.34 -15.74 -18.68
N CYS A 92 -17.30 -15.24 -17.99
CA CYS A 92 -17.10 -15.50 -16.57
C CYS A 92 -18.20 -14.85 -15.72
N GLU A 93 -18.80 -15.66 -14.85
CA GLU A 93 -19.80 -15.21 -13.89
C GLU A 93 -19.26 -14.13 -12.95
N LYS A 94 -20.13 -13.18 -12.55
CA LYS A 94 -19.72 -12.04 -11.71
C LYS A 94 -19.10 -12.48 -10.39
N VAL A 95 -19.63 -13.54 -9.77
CA VAL A 95 -19.11 -14.07 -8.51
C VAL A 95 -17.69 -14.60 -8.70
N GLU A 96 -17.41 -15.25 -9.82
CA GLU A 96 -16.10 -15.81 -10.12
C GLU A 96 -15.08 -14.70 -10.45
N VAL A 97 -15.50 -13.66 -11.16
CA VAL A 97 -14.67 -12.45 -11.35
C VAL A 97 -14.26 -11.86 -10.00
N THR A 98 -15.17 -11.76 -9.04
CA THR A 98 -14.87 -11.27 -7.69
C THR A 98 -13.86 -12.18 -6.97
N ARG A 99 -14.00 -13.50 -7.04
CA ARG A 99 -13.03 -14.44 -6.45
C ARG A 99 -11.63 -14.25 -7.03
N ARG A 100 -11.52 -14.15 -8.36
CA ARG A 100 -10.23 -13.92 -9.04
C ARG A 100 -9.57 -12.61 -8.62
N LEU A 101 -10.34 -11.54 -8.45
CA LEU A 101 -9.82 -10.27 -7.92
C LEU A 101 -9.32 -10.40 -6.48
N ILE A 102 -10.09 -11.10 -5.62
CA ILE A 102 -9.67 -11.36 -4.24
C ILE A 102 -8.36 -12.13 -4.23
N ASP A 103 -8.25 -13.21 -5.01
CA ASP A 103 -7.02 -14.02 -5.09
C ASP A 103 -5.84 -13.18 -5.59
N LEU A 104 -6.03 -12.40 -6.66
CA LEU A 104 -5.00 -11.52 -7.20
C LEU A 104 -4.46 -10.55 -6.15
N PHE A 105 -5.35 -9.82 -5.47
CA PHE A 105 -4.92 -8.82 -4.49
C PHE A 105 -4.39 -9.44 -3.21
N PHE A 106 -5.02 -10.51 -2.71
CA PHE A 106 -4.58 -11.19 -1.50
C PHE A 106 -3.18 -11.80 -1.67
N VAL A 107 -2.96 -12.52 -2.77
CA VAL A 107 -1.63 -13.08 -3.08
C VAL A 107 -0.60 -11.97 -3.28
N SER A 108 -0.96 -10.86 -3.93
CA SER A 108 -0.04 -9.72 -4.10
C SER A 108 0.44 -9.13 -2.77
N VAL A 109 -0.43 -9.10 -1.73
CA VAL A 109 -0.05 -8.64 -0.38
C VAL A 109 1.05 -9.52 0.20
N LEU A 110 0.89 -10.85 0.06
CA LEU A 110 1.83 -11.82 0.62
C LEU A 110 3.19 -11.76 -0.10
N LEU A 111 3.18 -11.58 -1.43
CA LEU A 111 4.42 -11.46 -2.22
C LEU A 111 5.21 -10.19 -1.87
N ALA A 112 4.51 -9.06 -1.69
CA ALA A 112 5.13 -7.78 -1.36
C ALA A 112 5.82 -7.77 0.01
N ALA A 113 5.41 -8.64 0.93
CA ALA A 113 5.93 -8.68 2.30
C ALA A 113 7.24 -9.48 2.46
N GLY A 114 7.72 -10.20 1.44
CA GLY A 114 8.81 -11.17 1.62
C GLY A 114 9.82 -11.33 0.48
N ALA A 115 9.66 -10.65 -0.66
CA ALA A 115 10.53 -10.88 -1.82
C ALA A 115 11.98 -10.41 -1.62
N GLY A 116 12.22 -9.44 -0.74
CA GLY A 116 13.54 -8.86 -0.50
C GLY A 116 14.04 -7.98 -1.66
N ASP A 117 15.18 -7.32 -1.45
CA ASP A 117 15.77 -6.34 -2.36
C ASP A 117 16.43 -6.93 -3.62
N ARG A 118 16.65 -8.26 -3.64
CA ARG A 118 17.26 -8.99 -4.77
C ARG A 118 16.26 -9.59 -5.74
N TRP A 119 14.99 -9.77 -5.33
CA TRP A 119 14.00 -10.37 -6.21
C TRP A 119 13.70 -9.44 -7.38
N ARG A 120 13.61 -10.03 -8.58
CA ARG A 120 13.27 -9.34 -9.83
C ARG A 120 12.36 -10.26 -10.61
N PHE A 121 11.31 -9.69 -11.18
CA PHE A 121 10.48 -10.34 -12.19
C PHE A 121 10.55 -9.49 -13.44
N LYS A 122 10.67 -10.15 -14.60
CA LYS A 122 10.60 -9.49 -15.90
C LYS A 122 9.35 -9.96 -16.60
N GLU A 123 8.41 -9.05 -16.80
CA GLU A 123 7.13 -9.31 -17.44
C GLU A 123 7.35 -9.69 -18.92
N PRO A 124 6.83 -10.85 -19.35
CA PRO A 124 6.83 -11.21 -20.75
C PRO A 124 6.00 -10.22 -21.58
N GLY A 125 6.58 -9.70 -22.67
CA GLY A 125 5.90 -8.81 -23.62
C GLY A 125 6.19 -7.33 -23.41
N THR A 126 6.13 -6.83 -22.17
CA THR A 126 6.45 -5.42 -21.85
C THR A 126 7.92 -5.24 -21.47
N GLY A 127 8.54 -6.26 -20.86
CA GLY A 127 9.92 -6.21 -20.38
C GLY A 127 10.11 -5.43 -19.08
N GLU A 128 9.02 -5.00 -18.43
CA GLU A 128 9.00 -4.38 -17.10
C GLU A 128 9.41 -5.34 -15.97
#